data_AF-A0A935K116-F1
#
_entry.id   AF-A0A935K116-F1
#
_cell.length_a   1.000
_cell.length_b   1.000
_cell.length_c   1.000
_cell.angle_alpha   90.00
_cell.angle_beta   90.00
_cell.angle_gamma   90.00
#
_symmetry.space_group_name_H-M   'P 1'
#
loop_
_entity.id
_entity.type
_entity.pdbx_description
1 polymer ?
#
loop_
_entity_poly.entity_id
_entity_poly.type
_entity_poly.pdbx_seq_one_letter_code
_entity_poly.pdbx_strand_id
1 'polypeptide(L)'
;MITARGTDINLIPQFQKPREMILEAARDADVVITVSGALKKSLVEIGAEEKKITVLRNGVDLELFSPLDRNLAWQQMAVDGYVIASVGNLIPEKGMI
;
A
#
# COMPACT_ATOMS: atom_id res chain seq x y z
N MET A 1 -9.60 -7.05 -14.91
CA MET A 1 -9.37 -6.37 -13.61
C MET A 1 -7.88 -6.28 -13.35
N ILE A 2 -7.38 -5.12 -12.94
CA ILE A 2 -5.96 -4.92 -12.55
C ILE A 2 -5.86 -4.32 -11.16
N THR A 3 -4.76 -4.58 -10.45
CA THR A 3 -4.47 -3.98 -9.14
C THR A 3 -3.29 -3.02 -9.26
N ALA A 4 -3.49 -1.78 -8.81
CA ALA A 4 -2.46 -0.75 -8.76
C ALA A 4 -1.90 -0.63 -7.33
N ARG A 5 -0.58 -0.81 -7.18
CA ARG A 5 0.10 -0.81 -5.87
C ARG A 5 1.15 0.30 -5.79
N GLY A 6 1.67 0.51 -4.57
CA GLY A 6 2.43 1.70 -4.17
C GLY A 6 3.42 2.24 -5.21
N THR A 7 4.45 1.48 -5.56
CA THR A 7 5.52 1.94 -6.48
C THR A 7 4.99 2.20 -7.90
N ASP A 8 4.06 1.36 -8.36
CA ASP A 8 3.45 1.46 -9.70
C ASP A 8 2.80 2.81 -9.93
N ILE A 9 2.28 3.45 -8.87
CA ILE A 9 1.54 4.71 -8.95
C ILE A 9 2.36 5.90 -8.43
N ASN A 10 3.24 5.69 -7.45
CA ASN A 10 3.96 6.82 -6.83
C ASN A 10 5.25 7.19 -7.59
N LEU A 11 5.93 6.21 -8.20
CA LEU A 11 7.26 6.43 -8.77
C LEU A 11 7.26 6.27 -10.30
N ILE A 12 6.71 5.16 -10.80
CA ILE A 12 6.76 4.82 -12.22
C ILE A 12 6.07 5.86 -13.12
N PRO A 13 4.94 6.49 -12.75
CA PRO A 13 4.27 7.48 -13.60
C PRO A 13 5.03 8.80 -13.74
N GLN A 14 6.13 8.99 -13.04
CA GLN A 14 7.01 10.17 -13.21
C GLN A 14 7.75 10.12 -14.56
N PHE A 15 7.86 8.93 -15.16
CA PHE A 15 8.43 8.75 -16.49
C PHE A 15 7.31 8.76 -17.54
N GLN A 16 7.49 9.52 -18.62
CA GLN A 16 6.44 9.74 -19.62
C GLN A 16 5.92 8.44 -20.25
N LYS A 17 6.80 7.59 -20.80
CA LYS A 17 6.38 6.34 -21.47
C LYS A 17 5.68 5.36 -20.51
N PRO A 18 6.23 5.05 -19.31
CA PRO A 18 5.52 4.21 -18.35
C PRO A 18 4.17 4.79 -17.91
N ARG A 19 4.05 6.12 -17.76
CA ARG A 19 2.77 6.76 -17.46
C ARG A 19 1.72 6.47 -18.54
N GLU A 20 2.08 6.61 -19.81
CA GLU A 20 1.19 6.32 -20.93
C GLU A 20 0.72 4.84 -20.90
N MET A 21 1.65 3.91 -20.65
CA MET A 21 1.32 2.48 -20.53
C MET A 21 0.40 2.17 -19.34
N ILE A 22 0.59 2.85 -18.21
CA ILE A 22 -0.28 2.70 -17.04
C ILE A 22 -1.70 3.20 -17.34
N LEU A 23 -1.82 4.32 -18.05
CA LEU A 23 -3.13 4.87 -18.45
C LEU A 23 -3.82 4.00 -19.50
N GLU A 24 -3.07 3.39 -20.42
CA GLU A 24 -3.59 2.41 -21.37
C GLU A 24 -4.13 1.18 -20.64
N ALA A 25 -3.34 0.58 -19.74
CA ALA A 25 -3.78 -0.55 -18.93
C ALA A 25 -5.02 -0.22 -18.07
N ALA A 26 -5.07 0.97 -17.48
CA ALA A 26 -6.22 1.43 -16.69
C ALA A 26 -7.48 1.65 -17.55
N ARG A 27 -7.31 2.07 -18.80
CA ARG A 27 -8.40 2.28 -19.76
C ARG A 27 -8.97 0.95 -20.25
N ASP A 28 -8.11 -0.01 -20.54
CA ASP A 28 -8.49 -1.32 -21.07
C ASP A 28 -9.08 -2.24 -20.00
N ALA A 29 -8.75 -2.01 -18.72
CA ALA A 29 -9.36 -2.73 -17.62
C ALA A 29 -10.84 -2.37 -17.43
N ASP A 30 -11.67 -3.37 -17.14
CA ASP A 30 -13.06 -3.15 -16.70
C ASP A 30 -13.10 -2.47 -15.32
N VAL A 31 -12.18 -2.87 -14.44
CA VAL A 31 -12.05 -2.39 -13.06
C VAL A 31 -10.58 -2.30 -12.68
N VAL A 32 -10.21 -1.20 -12.02
CA VAL A 32 -8.91 -0.96 -11.40
C VAL A 32 -9.08 -0.96 -9.87
N ILE A 33 -8.31 -1.77 -9.17
CA ILE A 33 -8.32 -1.83 -7.71
C ILE A 33 -7.09 -1.11 -7.15
N THR A 34 -7.29 -0.25 -6.17
CA THR A 34 -6.21 0.40 -5.41
C THR A 34 -6.30 0.02 -3.94
N VAL A 35 -5.16 -0.07 -3.25
CA VAL A 35 -5.12 -0.48 -1.84
C VAL A 35 -5.39 0.67 -0.85
N SER A 36 -5.45 1.91 -1.35
CA SER A 36 -5.71 3.10 -0.54
C SER A 36 -6.35 4.23 -1.35
N GLY A 37 -7.05 5.14 -0.66
CA GLY A 37 -7.62 6.33 -1.30
C GLY A 37 -6.55 7.29 -1.87
N ALA A 38 -5.35 7.31 -1.28
CA ALA A 38 -4.23 8.09 -1.79
C ALA A 38 -3.80 7.60 -3.19
N LEU A 39 -3.68 6.29 -3.38
CA LEU A 39 -3.32 5.72 -4.68
C LEU A 39 -4.40 5.92 -5.73
N LYS A 40 -5.68 5.82 -5.34
CA LYS A 40 -6.79 6.20 -6.23
C LYS A 40 -6.65 7.66 -6.68
N LYS A 41 -6.41 8.58 -5.75
CA LYS A 41 -6.25 10.00 -6.06
C LYS A 41 -5.09 10.23 -7.03
N SER A 42 -3.92 9.65 -6.78
CA SER A 42 -2.75 9.78 -7.67
C SER A 42 -3.02 9.21 -9.08
N LEU A 43 -3.75 8.10 -9.20
CA LEU A 43 -4.16 7.56 -10.51
C LEU A 43 -5.08 8.50 -11.28
N VAL A 44 -6.06 9.11 -10.59
CA VAL A 44 -6.97 10.09 -11.20
C VAL A 44 -6.19 11.34 -11.62
N GLU A 45 -5.26 11.82 -10.80
CA GLU A 45 -4.42 12.99 -11.11
C GLU A 45 -3.57 12.79 -12.37
N ILE A 46 -3.09 11.57 -12.63
CA ILE A 46 -2.34 11.28 -13.87
C ILE A 46 -3.24 11.04 -15.08
N GLY A 47 -4.57 10.97 -14.92
CA GLY A 47 -5.56 10.91 -16.01
C GLY A 47 -6.38 9.63 -16.10
N ALA A 48 -6.33 8.74 -15.09
CA ALA A 48 -7.17 7.54 -15.08
C ALA A 48 -8.64 7.88 -14.76
N GLU A 49 -9.56 7.12 -15.35
CA GLU A 49 -11.00 7.35 -15.18
C GLU A 49 -11.49 6.92 -13.79
N GLU A 50 -11.95 7.88 -12.98
CA GLU A 50 -12.30 7.64 -11.58
C GLU A 50 -13.38 6.56 -11.39
N LYS A 51 -14.39 6.51 -12.25
CA LYS A 51 -15.51 5.56 -12.14
C LYS A 51 -15.08 4.09 -12.26
N LYS A 52 -13.91 3.82 -12.84
CA LYS A 52 -13.34 2.47 -12.95
C LYS A 52 -12.50 2.07 -11.73
N ILE A 53 -12.18 3.03 -10.85
CA ILE A 53 -11.25 2.81 -9.74
C ILE A 53 -12.01 2.55 -8.43
N THR A 54 -11.81 1.34 -7.89
CA THR A 54 -12.33 0.93 -6.59
C THR A 54 -11.19 0.85 -5.57
N VAL A 55 -11.44 1.31 -4.34
CA VAL A 55 -10.48 1.15 -3.24
C VAL A 55 -10.83 -0.11 -2.47
N LEU A 56 -9.91 -1.07 -2.44
CA LEU A 56 -10.00 -2.28 -1.62
C LEU A 56 -8.76 -2.34 -0.71
N ARG A 57 -8.95 -2.05 0.57
CA ARG A 57 -7.85 -2.07 1.54
C ARG A 57 -7.33 -3.49 1.74
N ASN A 58 -6.03 -3.63 1.97
CA ASN A 58 -5.46 -4.92 2.32
C ASN A 58 -6.08 -5.42 3.64
N GLY A 59 -6.48 -6.69 3.65
CA GLY A 59 -6.79 -7.40 4.87
C GLY A 59 -5.54 -8.00 5.51
N VAL A 60 -5.71 -8.53 6.72
CA VAL A 60 -4.75 -9.41 7.39
C VAL A 60 -5.45 -10.71 7.75
N ASP A 61 -4.70 -11.80 7.86
CA ASP A 61 -5.20 -13.06 8.38
C ASP A 61 -5.47 -12.93 9.88
N LEU A 62 -6.71 -13.14 10.31
CA LEU A 62 -7.11 -12.93 11.71
C LEU A 62 -6.77 -14.13 12.62
N GLU A 63 -6.49 -15.30 12.05
CA GLU A 63 -5.96 -16.43 12.82
C GLU A 63 -4.49 -16.16 13.17
N LEU A 64 -3.73 -15.63 12.22
CA LEU A 64 -2.33 -15.26 12.41
C LEU A 64 -2.15 -13.94 13.18
N PHE A 65 -2.92 -12.91 12.85
CA PHE A 65 -2.86 -11.58 13.45
C PHE A 65 -4.02 -11.39 14.44
N SER A 66 -3.85 -11.96 15.62
CA SER A 66 -4.75 -11.79 16.75
C SER A 66 -4.03 -11.18 17.96
N PRO A 67 -4.75 -10.45 18.84
CA PRO A 67 -4.15 -9.95 20.08
C PRO A 67 -3.68 -11.10 20.97
N LEU A 68 -2.43 -11.03 21.43
CA LEU A 68 -1.87 -11.95 22.42
C LEU A 68 -1.94 -11.35 23.83
N ASP A 69 -1.76 -12.19 24.85
CA ASP A 69 -1.57 -11.71 26.22
C ASP A 69 -0.31 -10.84 26.31
N ARG A 70 -0.51 -9.59 26.75
CA ARG A 70 0.54 -8.57 26.81
C ARG A 70 1.65 -8.96 27.78
N ASN A 71 1.32 -9.50 28.96
CA ASN A 71 2.34 -9.79 29.97
C ASN A 71 3.23 -10.94 29.50
N LEU A 72 2.64 -11.97 28.90
CA LEU A 72 3.39 -13.09 28.33
C LEU A 72 4.31 -12.63 27.19
N ALA A 73 3.80 -11.80 26.27
CA ALA A 73 4.61 -11.28 25.17
C ALA A 73 5.77 -10.40 25.66
N TRP A 74 5.55 -9.53 26.66
CA TRP A 74 6.60 -8.66 27.21
C TRP A 74 7.67 -9.46 27.96
N GLN A 75 7.26 -10.49 28.71
CA GLN A 75 8.20 -11.42 29.36
C GLN A 75 9.06 -12.15 28.33
N GLN A 76 8.46 -12.64 27.24
CA GLN A 76 9.20 -13.31 26.16
C GLN A 76 10.17 -12.39 25.43
N MET A 77 9.79 -11.13 25.22
CA MET A 77 10.62 -10.13 24.55
C MET A 77 11.64 -9.45 25.46
N ALA A 78 11.59 -9.73 26.78
CA ALA A 78 12.43 -9.10 27.80
C ALA A 78 12.44 -7.55 27.73
N VAL A 79 11.28 -6.96 27.47
CA VAL A 79 11.09 -5.50 27.38
C VAL A 79 10.29 -4.98 28.58
N ASP A 80 10.68 -3.81 29.09
CA ASP A 80 9.94 -3.07 30.12
C ASP A 80 9.56 -1.67 29.63
N GLY A 81 8.55 -1.07 30.26
CA GLY A 81 8.13 0.29 29.95
C GLY A 81 7.45 0.48 28.58
N TYR A 82 7.65 1.67 28.01
CA TYR A 82 7.00 2.09 26.77
C TYR A 82 7.81 1.62 25.56
N VAL A 83 7.16 0.87 24.68
CA VAL A 83 7.80 0.26 23.49
C VAL A 83 7.23 0.91 22.23
N ILE A 84 8.13 1.38 21.36
CA ILE A 84 7.80 1.78 19.99
C ILE A 84 8.41 0.75 19.05
N ALA A 85 7.61 0.21 18.14
CA ALA A 85 8.06 -0.72 17.12
C ALA A 85 7.89 -0.10 15.72
N SER A 86 8.84 -0.39 14.84
CA SER A 86 8.80 0.00 13.42
C SER A 86 9.17 -1.20 12.57
N VAL A 87 8.40 -1.45 11.50
CA VAL A 87 8.62 -2.55 10.57
C VAL A 87 8.54 -2.01 9.15
N GLY A 88 9.59 -2.21 8.36
CA GLY A 88 9.64 -1.76 6.98
C GLY A 88 10.87 -2.28 6.23
N ASN A 89 10.82 -2.22 4.91
CA ASN A 89 12.02 -2.43 4.08
C ASN A 89 12.95 -1.23 4.36
N LEU A 90 14.12 -1.48 4.93
CA LEU A 90 15.06 -0.46 5.43
C LEU A 90 15.71 0.33 4.28
N ILE A 91 14.90 1.12 3.58
CA ILE A 91 15.28 1.96 2.44
C ILE A 91 14.96 3.43 2.75
N PRO A 92 15.71 4.40 2.19
CA PRO A 92 15.56 5.82 2.52
C PRO A 92 14.14 6.36 2.34
N GLU A 93 13.39 5.87 1.35
CA GLU A 93 12.02 6.29 1.06
C GLU A 93 11.03 5.95 2.18
N LYS A 94 11.42 5.12 3.15
CA LYS A 94 10.63 4.78 4.34
C LYS A 94 10.95 5.65 5.55
N GLY A 95 11.97 6.51 5.50
CA GLY A 95 12.31 7.45 6.56
C GLY A 95 12.78 6.79 7.87
N MET A 96 13.30 5.57 7.78
CA MET A 96 13.81 4.80 8.94
C MET A 96 15.34 4.87 9.08
N ILE A 97 16.01 5.37 8.05
CA ILE A 97 17.46 5.61 7.96
C ILE A 97 17.66 7.06 7.55
#